data_AF-K8ETY3-F1
#
_entry.id   AF-K8ETY3-F1
#
_cell.length_a   1.000
_cell.length_b   1.000
_cell.length_c   1.000
_cell.angle_alpha   90.00
_cell.angle_beta   90.00
_cell.angle_gamma   90.00
#
_symmetry.space_group_name_H-M   'P 1'
#
loop_
_entity.id
_entity.type
_entity.pdbx_description
1 polymer ?
#
loop_
_entity_poly.entity_id
_entity_poly.type
_entity_poly.pdbx_seq_one_letter_code
_entity_poly.pdbx_strand_id
1 'polypeptide(L)'
;MKIDSTVTLSIILAIVALFAPIFTTMINNRYKIKMKQIDLLNEKYTNETLHVKKLFESFLQDYGIYQGDQKTVALENLKGSYYKCLPYVPKKHSAEFINFYNTLVDRHAYDSKQIMNEKLIFVIKDILDGL
;
A
#
# COMPACT_ATOMS: atom_id res chain seq x y z
N MET A 1 -19.77 -56.06 -39.58
CA MET A 1 -20.57 -54.85 -39.31
C MET A 1 -19.66 -53.65 -39.55
N LYS A 2 -19.79 -52.94 -40.67
CA LYS A 2 -19.03 -51.69 -40.92
C LYS A 2 -19.76 -50.59 -40.16
N ILE A 3 -19.12 -50.00 -39.16
CA ILE A 3 -19.68 -48.81 -38.52
C ILE A 3 -19.62 -47.69 -39.55
N ASP A 4 -20.77 -47.11 -39.90
CA ASP A 4 -20.84 -45.97 -40.82
C ASP A 4 -20.10 -44.78 -40.21
N SER A 5 -19.15 -44.21 -40.97
CA SER A 5 -18.32 -43.09 -40.51
C SER A 5 -19.15 -41.92 -39.97
N THR A 6 -20.35 -41.71 -40.52
CA THR A 6 -21.31 -40.70 -40.06
C THR A 6 -21.85 -41.00 -38.66
N VAL A 7 -22.14 -42.26 -38.34
CA VAL A 7 -22.63 -42.67 -37.01
C VAL A 7 -21.53 -42.51 -35.97
N THR A 8 -20.30 -42.90 -36.29
CA THR A 8 -19.14 -42.69 -35.41
C THR A 8 -18.90 -41.21 -35.13
N LEU A 9 -18.98 -40.36 -36.17
CA LEU A 9 -18.80 -38.91 -36.04
C LEU A 9 -19.87 -38.27 -35.13
N SER A 10 -21.14 -38.66 -35.31
CA SER A 10 -22.24 -38.16 -34.49
C SER A 10 -22.10 -38.53 -33.01
N ILE A 11 -21.63 -39.75 -32.71
CA ILE A 11 -21.37 -40.19 -31.33
C ILE A 11 -20.24 -39.37 -30.71
N ILE A 12 -19.16 -39.12 -31.45
CA ILE A 12 -18.04 -38.29 -30.98
C ILE A 12 -18.51 -36.86 -30.69
N LEU A 13 -19.28 -36.25 -31.61
CA LEU A 13 -19.82 -34.91 -31.43
C LEU A 13 -20.74 -34.81 -30.21
N ALA A 14 -21.61 -35.81 -30.00
CA ALA A 14 -22.48 -35.85 -28.83
C ALA A 14 -21.68 -35.94 -27.53
N ILE A 15 -20.63 -36.77 -27.48
CA ILE A 15 -19.73 -36.88 -26.33
C ILE A 15 -19.02 -35.54 -26.09
N VAL A 16 -18.44 -34.93 -27.11
CA VAL A 16 -17.75 -33.63 -26.99
C VAL A 16 -18.70 -32.54 -26.52
N ALA A 17 -19.93 -32.48 -27.04
CA ALA A 17 -20.93 -31.49 -26.64
C ALA A 17 -21.35 -31.62 -25.16
N LEU A 18 -21.37 -32.84 -24.62
CA LEU A 18 -21.66 -33.09 -23.21
C LEU A 18 -20.52 -32.66 -22.29
N PHE A 19 -19.27 -32.93 -22.68
CA PHE A 19 -18.11 -32.66 -21.82
C PHE A 19 -17.48 -31.27 -22.02
N ALA A 20 -17.60 -30.66 -23.20
CA ALA A 20 -17.00 -29.36 -23.49
C ALA A 20 -17.44 -28.25 -22.51
N PRO A 21 -18.71 -28.13 -22.08
CA PRO A 21 -19.11 -27.17 -21.06
C PRO A 21 -18.44 -27.40 -19.70
N ILE A 22 -18.21 -28.67 -19.32
CA ILE A 22 -17.57 -29.06 -18.07
C ILE A 22 -16.09 -28.64 -18.09
N PHE A 23 -15.37 -28.98 -19.15
CA PHE A 23 -13.98 -28.57 -19.34
C PHE A 23 -13.85 -27.05 -19.38
N THR A 24 -14.73 -26.37 -20.13
CA THR A 24 -14.75 -24.91 -20.24
C THR A 24 -14.99 -24.25 -18.89
N THR A 25 -15.94 -24.76 -18.09
CA THR A 25 -16.24 -24.25 -16.75
C THR A 25 -15.06 -24.46 -15.80
N MET A 26 -14.42 -25.62 -15.85
CA MET A 26 -13.26 -25.93 -15.01
C MET A 26 -12.07 -24.99 -15.32
N ILE A 27 -11.79 -24.77 -16.62
CA ILE A 27 -10.76 -23.83 -17.07
C ILE A 27 -11.10 -22.41 -16.62
N ASN A 28 -12.33 -21.95 -16.88
CA ASN A 28 -12.77 -20.60 -16.53
C ASN A 28 -12.68 -20.35 -15.02
N ASN A 29 -13.11 -21.31 -14.19
CA ASN A 29 -13.03 -21.20 -12.74
C ASN A 29 -11.59 -21.09 -12.24
N ARG A 30 -10.65 -21.87 -12.81
CA ARG A 30 -9.22 -21.75 -12.47
C ARG A 30 -8.69 -20.35 -12.77
N TYR A 31 -9.01 -19.80 -13.94
CA TYR A 31 -8.60 -18.44 -14.30
C TYR A 31 -9.24 -17.39 -13.40
N LYS A 32 -10.54 -17.51 -13.10
CA LYS A 32 -11.25 -16.59 -12.19
C LYS A 32 -10.65 -16.59 -10.78
N ILE A 33 -10.31 -17.77 -10.24
CA ILE A 33 -9.66 -17.86 -8.93
C ILE A 33 -8.29 -17.18 -8.96
N LYS A 34 -7.49 -17.44 -9.99
CA LYS A 34 -6.16 -16.82 -10.14
C LYS A 34 -6.26 -15.30 -10.26
N MET A 35 -7.22 -14.78 -11.04
CA MET A 35 -7.45 -13.35 -11.17
C MET A 35 -7.82 -12.73 -9.83
N LYS A 36 -8.79 -13.32 -9.12
CA LYS A 36 -9.22 -12.83 -7.81
C LYS A 36 -8.10 -12.84 -6.77
N GLN A 37 -7.20 -13.83 -6.83
CA GLN A 37 -6.02 -13.86 -5.96
C GLN A 37 -5.06 -12.70 -6.25
N ILE A 38 -4.82 -12.41 -7.53
CA ILE A 38 -3.99 -11.26 -7.95
C ILE A 38 -4.65 -9.95 -7.49
N ASP A 39 -5.97 -9.81 -7.68
CA ASP A 39 -6.71 -8.62 -7.26
C ASP A 39 -6.61 -8.39 -5.75
N LEU A 40 -6.77 -9.44 -4.94
CA LEU A 40 -6.65 -9.34 -3.48
C LEU A 40 -5.22 -8.98 -3.04
N LEU A 41 -4.19 -9.50 -3.72
CA LEU A 41 -2.80 -9.14 -3.44
C LEU A 41 -2.52 -7.68 -3.78
N ASN A 42 -3.01 -7.21 -4.94
CA ASN A 42 -2.89 -5.81 -5.35
C ASN A 42 -3.66 -4.88 -4.41
N GLU A 43 -4.86 -5.26 -3.99
CA GLU A 43 -5.68 -4.50 -3.04
C GLU A 43 -4.98 -4.40 -1.69
N LYS A 44 -4.45 -5.50 -1.16
CA LYS A 44 -3.69 -5.51 0.09
C LYS A 44 -2.48 -4.57 0.00
N TYR A 45 -1.66 -4.71 -1.04
CA TYR A 45 -0.49 -3.86 -1.25
C TYR A 45 -0.88 -2.38 -1.38
N THR A 46 -1.91 -2.07 -2.15
CA THR A 46 -2.41 -0.71 -2.32
C THR A 46 -2.91 -0.14 -0.99
N ASN A 47 -3.65 -0.93 -0.20
CA ASN A 47 -4.16 -0.50 1.09
C ASN A 47 -3.03 -0.26 2.11
N GLU A 48 -2.01 -1.10 2.12
CA GLU A 48 -0.81 -0.90 2.97
C GLU A 48 -0.06 0.37 2.57
N THR A 49 0.22 0.56 1.27
CA THR A 49 0.88 1.78 0.77
C THR A 49 0.06 3.04 1.05
N LEU A 50 -1.26 3.00 0.85
CA LEU A 50 -2.15 4.11 1.17
C LEU A 50 -2.20 4.40 2.66
N HIS A 51 -2.17 3.36 3.50
CA HIS A 51 -2.13 3.52 4.95
C HIS A 51 -0.87 4.28 5.37
N VAL A 52 0.31 3.87 4.90
CA VAL A 52 1.57 4.54 5.23
C VAL A 52 1.59 5.99 4.71
N LYS A 53 1.13 6.24 3.48
CA LYS A 53 1.00 7.61 2.93
C LYS A 53 0.15 8.50 3.83
N LYS A 54 -1.01 8.03 4.27
CA LYS A 54 -1.90 8.78 5.18
C LYS A 54 -1.26 9.10 6.52
N LEU A 55 -0.41 8.21 7.05
CA LEU A 55 0.31 8.47 8.30
C LEU A 55 1.28 9.65 8.13
N PHE A 56 2.11 9.62 7.07
CA PHE A 56 3.04 10.71 6.79
C PHE A 56 2.34 12.02 6.41
N GLU A 57 1.23 11.96 5.66
CA GLU A 57 0.38 13.13 5.39
C GLU A 57 -0.13 13.76 6.69
N SER A 58 -0.64 12.94 7.62
CA SER A 58 -1.13 13.41 8.91
C SER A 58 -0.02 14.06 9.73
N PHE A 59 1.18 13.46 9.73
CA PHE A 59 2.35 14.03 10.38
C PHE A 59 2.75 15.40 9.79
N LEU A 60 2.79 15.52 8.47
CA LEU A 60 3.11 16.79 7.80
C LEU A 60 2.02 17.84 8.04
N GLN A 61 0.76 17.43 8.09
CA GLN A 61 -0.36 18.31 8.42
C GLN A 61 -0.25 18.85 9.85
N ASP A 62 -0.05 17.97 10.83
CA ASP A 62 0.13 18.37 12.24
C ASP A 62 1.35 19.27 12.41
N TYR A 63 2.41 19.02 11.64
CA TYR A 63 3.58 19.89 11.63
C TYR A 63 3.27 21.29 11.09
N GLY A 64 2.53 21.37 9.99
CA GLY A 64 2.07 22.65 9.43
C GLY A 64 1.20 23.43 10.42
N ILE A 65 0.30 22.74 11.13
CA ILE A 65 -0.53 23.35 12.19
C ILE A 65 0.36 23.87 13.33
N TYR A 66 1.31 23.06 13.81
CA TYR A 66 2.23 23.48 14.88
C TYR A 66 3.08 24.70 14.49
N GLN A 67 3.52 24.78 13.23
CA GLN A 67 4.26 25.94 12.72
C GLN A 67 3.38 27.21 12.62
N GLY A 68 2.09 27.06 12.31
CA GLY A 68 1.15 28.17 12.28
C GLY A 68 0.68 28.62 13.67
N ASP A 69 0.55 27.69 14.61
CA ASP A 69 0.04 27.93 15.96
C ASP A 69 0.74 27.02 16.98
N GLN A 70 1.82 27.52 17.60
CA GLN A 70 2.73 26.78 18.50
C GLN A 70 2.12 26.44 19.88
N LYS A 71 0.81 26.20 19.94
CA LYS A 71 0.09 25.76 21.14
C LYS A 71 0.49 24.36 21.55
N THR A 72 0.35 24.08 22.86
CA THR A 72 0.59 22.76 23.44
C THR A 72 -0.19 21.66 22.74
N VAL A 73 -1.47 21.91 22.40
CA VAL A 73 -2.32 20.93 21.70
C VAL A 73 -1.78 20.57 20.31
N ALA A 74 -1.27 21.56 19.56
CA ALA A 74 -0.67 21.30 18.25
C ALA A 74 0.61 20.48 18.37
N LEU A 75 1.43 20.75 19.39
CA LEU A 75 2.63 19.96 19.68
C LEU A 75 2.29 18.52 20.11
N GLU A 76 1.25 18.31 20.91
CA GLU A 76 0.79 16.97 21.31
C GLU A 76 0.30 16.16 20.12
N ASN A 77 -0.49 16.77 19.23
CA ASN A 77 -0.94 16.13 18.00
C ASN A 77 0.25 15.73 17.11
N LEU A 78 1.20 16.64 16.92
CA LEU A 78 2.43 16.39 16.16
C LEU A 78 3.26 15.24 16.76
N LYS A 79 3.42 15.19 18.09
CA LYS A 79 4.09 14.06 18.75
C LYS A 79 3.34 12.76 18.50
N GLY A 80 2.00 12.79 18.54
CA GLY A 80 1.16 11.64 18.26
C GLY A 80 1.34 11.11 16.83
N SER A 81 1.28 11.98 15.83
CA SER A 81 1.48 11.59 14.42
C SER A 81 2.92 11.18 14.11
N TYR A 82 3.92 11.79 14.76
CA TYR A 82 5.31 11.35 14.69
C TYR A 82 5.47 9.87 15.07
N TYR A 83 4.95 9.47 16.24
CA TYR A 83 5.07 8.08 16.70
C TYR A 83 4.24 7.09 15.86
N LYS A 84 3.19 7.55 15.16
CA LYS A 84 2.47 6.71 14.20
C LYS A 84 3.30 6.40 12.95
N CYS A 85 4.14 7.34 12.49
CA CYS A 85 4.98 7.17 11.30
C CYS A 85 6.25 6.38 11.60
N LEU A 86 6.80 6.52 12.81
CA LEU A 86 8.10 5.97 13.20
C LEU A 86 8.30 4.47 12.88
N PRO A 87 7.31 3.56 13.03
CA PRO A 87 7.46 2.14 12.67
C PRO A 87 7.77 1.90 11.19
N TYR A 88 7.40 2.84 10.32
CA TYR A 88 7.59 2.77 8.87
C TYR A 88 8.84 3.52 8.40
N VAL A 89 9.59 4.14 9.31
CA VAL A 89 10.84 4.82 8.99
C VAL A 89 11.97 3.78 8.92
N PRO A 90 12.67 3.64 7.78
CA PRO A 90 13.82 2.76 7.65
C PRO A 90 14.92 3.13 8.65
N LYS A 91 15.66 2.13 9.14
CA LYS A 91 16.76 2.36 10.11
C LYS A 91 17.81 3.37 9.64
N LYS A 92 18.07 3.43 8.32
CA LYS A 92 19.00 4.39 7.71
C LYS A 92 18.61 5.85 7.94
N HIS A 93 17.32 6.10 8.17
CA HIS A 93 16.70 7.41 8.30
C HIS A 93 16.26 7.75 9.73
N SER A 94 16.51 6.85 10.70
CA SER A 94 16.04 7.03 12.08
C SER A 94 16.74 8.20 12.78
N ALA A 95 18.00 8.47 12.43
CA ALA A 95 18.78 9.54 13.05
C ALA A 95 18.17 10.93 12.76
N GLU A 96 17.69 11.15 11.53
CA GLU A 96 17.05 12.38 11.09
C GLU A 96 15.75 12.64 11.85
N PHE A 97 14.94 11.59 12.04
CA PHE A 97 13.68 11.66 12.80
C PHE A 97 13.92 11.93 14.29
N ILE A 98 14.91 11.27 14.89
CA ILE A 98 15.28 11.51 16.29
C ILE A 98 15.80 12.93 16.48
N ASN A 99 16.66 13.41 15.58
CA ASN A 99 17.18 14.77 15.64
C ASN A 99 16.04 15.80 15.58
N PHE A 100 15.12 15.63 14.63
CA PHE A 100 13.94 16.47 14.53
C PHE A 100 13.06 16.43 15.80
N TYR A 101 12.81 15.24 16.35
CA TYR A 101 12.00 15.08 17.55
C TYR A 101 12.62 15.76 18.77
N ASN A 102 13.93 15.65 18.96
CA ASN A 102 14.63 16.32 20.05
C ASN A 102 14.48 17.84 19.93
N THR A 103 14.66 18.39 18.74
CA THR A 103 14.46 19.83 18.47
C THR A 103 13.02 20.29 18.74
N LEU A 104 12.02 19.43 18.46
CA LEU A 104 10.62 19.71 18.79
C LEU A 104 10.35 19.71 20.30
N VAL A 105 10.94 18.77 21.05
CA VAL A 105 10.77 18.65 22.51
C VAL A 105 11.38 19.85 23.23
N ASP A 106 12.53 20.31 22.75
CA ASP A 106 13.24 21.48 23.28
C ASP A 106 12.59 22.81 22.87
N ARG A 107 11.49 22.77 22.11
CA ARG A 107 10.70 23.92 21.61
C ARG A 107 11.50 24.91 20.75
N HIS A 108 12.53 24.42 20.06
CA HIS A 108 13.28 25.21 19.08
C HIS A 108 12.57 25.20 17.72
N ALA A 109 11.45 25.92 17.62
CA ALA A 109 10.59 25.90 16.43
C ALA A 109 11.33 26.30 15.13
N TYR A 110 12.24 27.27 15.19
CA TYR A 110 13.06 27.69 14.04
C TYR A 110 13.98 26.57 13.55
N ASP A 111 14.69 25.91 14.47
CA ASP A 111 15.62 24.82 14.14
C ASP A 111 14.86 23.60 13.60
N SER A 112 13.67 23.32 14.13
CA SER A 112 12.82 22.24 13.62
C SER A 112 12.35 22.50 12.18
N LYS A 113 12.13 23.76 11.80
CA LYS A 113 11.76 24.18 10.44
C LYS A 113 12.90 23.99 9.47
N GLN A 114 14.11 24.33 9.89
CA GLN A 114 15.30 24.08 9.10
C GLN A 114 15.48 22.56 8.85
N ILE A 115 15.43 21.75 9.91
CA ILE A 115 15.59 20.28 9.80
C ILE A 115 14.50 19.67 8.91
N MET A 116 13.24 20.12 9.06
CA MET A 116 12.13 19.63 8.24
C MET A 116 12.38 19.89 6.76
N ASN A 117 12.68 21.13 6.39
CA ASN A 117 12.76 21.55 5.00
C ASN A 117 14.04 21.08 4.29
N GLU A 118 15.16 21.04 5.01
CA GLU A 118 16.46 20.69 4.41
C GLU A 118 16.70 19.18 4.35
N LYS A 119 16.07 18.40 5.24
CA LYS A 119 16.34 16.97 5.38
C LYS A 119 15.07 16.13 5.40
N LEU A 120 14.20 16.37 6.38
CA LEU A 120 13.13 15.43 6.70
C LEU A 120 12.13 15.26 5.54
N ILE A 121 11.85 16.32 4.79
CA ILE A 121 10.93 16.25 3.63
C ILE A 121 11.47 15.35 2.51
N PHE A 122 12.79 15.37 2.26
CA PHE A 122 13.43 14.52 1.26
C PHE A 122 13.50 13.07 1.73
N VAL A 123 13.74 12.87 3.03
CA VAL A 123 13.69 11.55 3.66
C VAL A 123 12.28 10.95 3.56
N ILE A 124 11.25 11.72 3.90
CA ILE A 124 9.85 11.28 3.78
C ILE A 124 9.54 10.94 2.33
N LYS A 125 9.99 11.76 1.37
CA LYS A 125 9.85 11.45 -0.05
C LYS A 125 10.52 10.13 -0.43
N ASP A 126 11.78 9.90 -0.02
CA ASP A 126 12.50 8.63 -0.28
C ASP A 126 11.76 7.43 0.31
N ILE A 127 11.18 7.57 1.50
CA ILE A 127 10.37 6.51 2.13
C ILE A 127 9.12 6.24 1.28
N LEU A 128 8.39 7.28 0.87
CA LEU A 128 7.15 7.15 0.12
C LEU A 128 7.35 6.65 -1.32
N ASP A 129 8.47 6.99 -1.95
CA ASP A 129 8.86 6.52 -3.28
C ASP A 129 9.33 5.05 -3.26
N GLY A 130 9.77 4.56 -2.09
CA GLY A 130 10.22 3.19 -1.87
C GLY A 130 9.11 2.20 -1.44
N LEU A 131 7.87 2.66 -1.26
CA LEU A 131 6.69 1.83 -0.94
C LEU A 131 6.10 1.19 -2.18
#